data_AF-A0A379EBN1-F1
#
_entry.id   AF-A0A379EBN1-F1
#
_cell.length_a   1.000
_cell.length_b   1.000
_cell.length_c   1.000
_cell.angle_alpha   90.00
_cell.angle_beta   90.00
_cell.angle_gamma   90.00
#
_symmetry.space_group_name_H-M   'P 1'
#
loop_
_entity.id
_entity.type
_entity.pdbx_description
1 polymer ?
#
loop_
_entity_poly.entity_id
_entity_poly.type
_entity_poly.pdbx_seq_one_letter_code
_entity_poly.pdbx_strand_id
1 'polypeptide(L)'
;MKIELTYILHCLGNFLSLIRAEQLARICSFFRNHIYTGLLHGKFREIGPNSIFLWRAYHLHGLENISIGENCTFETGLQLTTWTDVSDNPIITIGNNCLFRRDAHITAVHKITIGNNLLTGTNVFITDNSHGFTDKSSLEEAPLKRPIISKGDVKIGDNVWIGNNVCILPGITIGNGCVIGANSVVTHSLPPYSVAGGAPAEIIK
;
A
#
# COMPACT_ATOMS: atom_id res chain seq x y z
N MET A 1 -19.11 52.94 -1.50
CA MET A 1 -18.91 51.75 -2.36
C MET A 1 -17.44 51.46 -2.69
N LYS A 2 -16.68 52.31 -3.41
CA LYS A 2 -15.26 52.01 -3.72
C LYS A 2 -14.35 51.90 -2.49
N ILE A 3 -14.50 52.80 -1.52
CA ILE A 3 -13.67 52.84 -0.29
C ILE A 3 -13.89 51.60 0.59
N GLU A 4 -15.13 51.14 0.72
CA GLU A 4 -15.45 49.93 1.50
C GLU A 4 -14.90 48.66 0.85
N LEU A 5 -14.95 48.58 -0.50
CA LEU A 5 -14.35 47.47 -1.22
C LEU A 5 -12.83 47.40 -1.01
N THR A 6 -12.15 48.55 -1.02
CA THR A 6 -10.71 48.61 -0.76
C THR A 6 -10.38 48.18 0.67
N TYR A 7 -11.19 48.58 1.65
CA TYR A 7 -11.02 48.18 3.05
C TYR A 7 -11.21 46.66 3.24
N ILE A 8 -12.25 46.08 2.64
CA ILE A 8 -12.51 44.63 2.65
C ILE A 8 -11.33 43.86 2.03
N LEU A 9 -10.81 44.33 0.89
CA LEU A 9 -9.67 43.70 0.22
C LEU A 9 -8.37 43.78 1.05
N HIS A 10 -8.13 44.88 1.78
CA HIS A 10 -7.00 44.98 2.70
C HIS A 10 -7.14 44.06 3.92
N CYS A 11 -8.34 43.95 4.51
CA CYS A 11 -8.61 43.00 5.59
C CYS A 11 -8.41 41.55 5.12
N LEU A 12 -8.85 41.21 3.90
CA LEU A 12 -8.61 39.91 3.30
C LEU A 12 -7.12 39.65 3.05
N GLY A 13 -6.38 40.64 2.53
CA GLY A 13 -4.94 40.55 2.32
C GLY A 13 -4.16 40.34 3.64
N ASN A 14 -4.54 41.04 4.71
CA ASN A 14 -3.97 40.85 6.04
C ASN A 14 -4.35 39.50 6.65
N PHE A 15 -5.56 39.00 6.42
CA PHE A 15 -5.95 37.66 6.86
C PHE A 15 -5.18 36.56 6.11
N LEU A 16 -5.06 36.68 4.79
CA LEU A 16 -4.30 35.75 3.95
C LEU A 16 -2.79 35.78 4.25
N SER A 17 -2.24 36.93 4.65
CA SER A 17 -0.83 37.03 5.07
C SER A 17 -0.54 36.34 6.42
N LEU A 18 -1.56 36.15 7.26
CA LEU A 18 -1.46 35.34 8.48
C LEU A 18 -1.50 33.83 8.19
N ILE A 19 -2.09 33.41 7.06
CA ILE A 19 -2.07 32.02 6.63
C ILE A 19 -0.73 31.74 5.95
N ARG A 20 0.17 31.06 6.67
CA ARG A 20 1.41 30.57 6.06
C ARG A 20 1.06 29.66 4.88
N ALA A 21 1.77 29.81 3.76
CA ALA A 21 1.55 29.00 2.56
C ALA A 21 1.52 27.48 2.87
N GLU A 22 2.32 27.04 3.85
CA GLU A 22 2.31 25.66 4.34
C GLU A 22 0.98 25.22 4.98
N GLN A 23 0.33 26.10 5.76
CA GLN A 23 -0.97 25.80 6.38
C GLN A 23 -2.06 25.71 5.32
N LEU A 24 -2.07 26.64 4.35
CA LEU A 24 -2.98 26.56 3.22
C LEU A 24 -2.76 25.28 2.41
N ALA A 25 -1.52 24.91 2.12
CA ALA A 25 -1.18 23.68 1.41
C ALA A 25 -1.64 22.41 2.16
N ARG A 26 -1.54 22.39 3.49
CA ARG A 26 -2.06 21.30 4.34
C ARG A 26 -3.58 21.20 4.27
N ILE A 27 -4.29 22.33 4.39
CA ILE A 27 -5.75 22.39 4.26
C ILE A 27 -6.19 21.89 2.87
N CYS A 28 -5.57 22.40 1.80
CA CYS A 28 -5.86 21.95 0.44
C CYS A 28 -5.58 20.45 0.26
N SER A 29 -4.47 19.95 0.81
CA SER A 29 -4.13 18.53 0.74
C SER A 29 -5.14 17.66 1.50
N PHE A 30 -5.58 18.12 2.67
CA PHE A 30 -6.62 17.45 3.46
C PHE A 30 -7.88 17.26 2.62
N PHE A 31 -8.46 18.34 2.09
CA PHE A 31 -9.68 18.25 1.26
C PHE A 31 -9.46 17.40 0.01
N ARG A 32 -8.35 17.59 -0.69
CA ARG A 32 -8.01 16.80 -1.89
C ARG A 32 -7.97 15.31 -1.61
N ASN A 33 -7.33 14.89 -0.52
CA ASN A 33 -7.19 13.47 -0.18
C ASN A 33 -8.55 12.86 0.21
N HIS A 34 -9.42 13.60 0.91
CA HIS A 34 -10.75 13.13 1.27
C HIS A 34 -11.67 12.99 0.06
N ILE A 35 -11.67 13.99 -0.84
CA ILE A 35 -12.42 13.90 -2.10
C ILE A 35 -11.92 12.71 -2.93
N TYR A 36 -10.60 12.57 -3.07
CA TYR A 36 -9.99 11.47 -3.81
C TYR A 36 -10.39 10.11 -3.24
N THR A 37 -10.34 9.95 -1.92
CA THR A 37 -10.78 8.71 -1.25
C THR A 37 -12.27 8.45 -1.48
N GLY A 38 -13.12 9.48 -1.39
CA GLY A 38 -14.55 9.35 -1.70
C GLY A 38 -14.82 8.87 -3.13
N LEU A 39 -14.04 9.34 -4.12
CA LEU A 39 -14.14 8.88 -5.51
C LEU A 39 -13.68 7.43 -5.72
N LEU A 40 -12.80 6.92 -4.83
CA LEU A 40 -12.36 5.53 -4.85
C LEU A 40 -13.32 4.60 -4.14
N HIS A 41 -14.07 5.08 -3.15
CA HIS A 41 -14.89 4.27 -2.26
C HIS A 41 -15.86 3.33 -2.99
N GLY A 42 -16.50 3.80 -4.07
CA GLY A 42 -17.44 2.98 -4.86
C GLY A 42 -16.78 1.93 -5.77
N LYS A 43 -15.45 1.88 -5.83
CA LYS A 43 -14.69 0.94 -6.66
C LYS A 43 -14.14 -0.24 -5.87
N PHE A 44 -13.93 -0.05 -4.57
CA PHE A 44 -13.43 -1.11 -3.70
C PHE A 44 -14.55 -2.08 -3.32
N ARG A 45 -14.19 -3.31 -2.96
CA ARG A 45 -15.13 -4.23 -2.31
C ARG A 45 -15.67 -3.62 -1.02
N GLU A 46 -14.75 -3.09 -0.22
CA GLU A 46 -15.02 -2.48 1.07
C GLU A 46 -13.88 -1.55 1.47
N ILE A 47 -14.23 -0.40 2.04
CA ILE A 47 -13.29 0.49 2.73
C ILE A 47 -13.91 0.85 4.08
N GLY A 48 -13.23 0.51 5.17
CA GLY A 48 -13.65 0.87 6.51
C GLY A 48 -13.53 2.37 6.78
N PRO A 49 -14.28 2.89 7.77
CA PRO A 49 -14.25 4.30 8.15
C PRO A 49 -12.83 4.82 8.44
N ASN A 50 -12.64 6.11 8.17
CA ASN A 50 -11.39 6.88 8.36
C ASN A 50 -10.19 6.37 7.56
N SER A 51 -10.35 5.38 6.69
CA SER A 51 -9.30 4.98 5.77
C SER A 51 -9.14 6.02 4.65
N ILE A 52 -7.90 6.43 4.38
CA ILE A 52 -7.57 7.55 3.49
C ILE A 52 -6.51 7.16 2.47
N PHE A 53 -6.76 7.54 1.22
CA PHE A 53 -5.80 7.48 0.12
C PHE A 53 -5.27 8.88 -0.14
N LEU A 54 -3.96 9.05 -0.06
CA LEU A 54 -3.35 10.32 -0.45
C LEU A 54 -3.33 10.41 -1.99
N TRP A 55 -3.58 11.61 -2.49
CA TRP A 55 -3.65 11.87 -3.93
C TRP A 55 -2.41 11.32 -4.68
N ARG A 56 -2.66 10.78 -5.89
CA ARG A 56 -1.69 10.17 -6.83
C ARG A 56 -1.26 8.74 -6.46
N ALA A 57 -2.20 7.81 -6.36
CA ALA A 57 -1.86 6.42 -6.63
C ALA A 57 -1.37 6.29 -8.07
N TYR A 58 -0.37 5.44 -8.30
CA TYR A 58 0.21 5.21 -9.63
C TYR A 58 -0.56 4.14 -10.39
N HIS A 59 -1.04 3.12 -9.70
CA HIS A 59 -1.77 2.02 -10.32
C HIS A 59 -2.80 1.44 -9.37
N LEU A 60 -4.06 1.43 -9.79
CA LEU A 60 -5.18 0.85 -9.06
C LEU A 60 -5.96 -0.05 -10.02
N HIS A 61 -6.09 -1.33 -9.70
CA HIS A 61 -6.73 -2.31 -10.58
C HIS A 61 -7.43 -3.42 -9.77
N GLY A 62 -8.57 -3.92 -10.26
CA GLY A 62 -9.33 -4.99 -9.59
C GLY A 62 -9.71 -4.63 -8.15
N LEU A 63 -10.14 -3.39 -7.92
CA LEU A 63 -10.41 -2.85 -6.58
C LEU A 63 -11.63 -3.54 -5.94
N GLU A 64 -12.55 -4.03 -6.75
CA GLU A 64 -13.75 -4.78 -6.36
C GLU A 64 -13.44 -6.10 -5.64
N ASN A 65 -12.18 -6.54 -5.64
CA ASN A 65 -11.71 -7.69 -4.89
C ASN A 65 -10.84 -7.33 -3.67
N ILE A 66 -10.82 -6.05 -3.30
CA ILE A 66 -9.98 -5.53 -2.21
C ILE A 66 -10.86 -5.02 -1.08
N SER A 67 -10.68 -5.59 0.11
CA SER A 67 -11.30 -5.15 1.36
C SER A 67 -10.26 -4.51 2.26
N ILE A 68 -10.58 -3.32 2.77
CA ILE A 68 -9.71 -2.52 3.64
C ILE A 68 -10.48 -2.21 4.92
N GLY A 69 -9.86 -2.45 6.07
CA GLY A 69 -10.41 -2.10 7.37
C GLY A 69 -10.42 -0.60 7.66
N GLU A 70 -10.54 -0.27 8.94
CA GLU A 70 -10.66 1.10 9.43
C GLU A 70 -9.29 1.75 9.64
N ASN A 71 -9.27 3.09 9.64
CA ASN A 71 -8.11 3.90 10.02
C ASN A 71 -6.82 3.56 9.26
N CYS A 72 -6.93 3.13 8.00
CA CYS A 72 -5.77 2.84 7.16
C CYS A 72 -5.34 4.07 6.36
N THR A 73 -4.04 4.29 6.22
CA THR A 73 -3.51 5.37 5.38
C THR A 73 -2.64 4.79 4.29
N PHE A 74 -2.91 5.22 3.06
CA PHE A 74 -2.12 4.87 1.88
C PHE A 74 -1.50 6.14 1.30
N GLU A 75 -0.19 6.26 1.36
CA GLU A 75 0.53 7.43 0.87
C GLU A 75 0.64 7.47 -0.67
N THR A 76 1.05 8.62 -1.18
CA THR A 76 1.24 8.88 -2.61
C THR A 76 2.19 7.85 -3.25
N GLY A 77 1.93 7.48 -4.51
CA GLY A 77 2.73 6.51 -5.26
C GLY A 77 2.24 5.06 -5.12
N LEU A 78 1.14 4.84 -4.38
CA LEU A 78 0.57 3.51 -4.19
C LEU A 78 0.32 2.79 -5.52
N GLN A 79 0.71 1.51 -5.55
CA GLN A 79 0.29 0.54 -6.54
C GLN A 79 -0.45 -0.58 -5.82
N LEU A 80 -1.75 -0.73 -6.09
CA LEU A 80 -2.62 -1.69 -5.41
C LEU A 80 -3.51 -2.39 -6.43
N THR A 81 -3.22 -3.66 -6.70
CA THR A 81 -3.82 -4.37 -7.83
C THR A 81 -4.22 -5.81 -7.51
N THR A 82 -5.40 -6.23 -7.96
CA THR A 82 -5.73 -7.65 -8.16
C THR A 82 -5.88 -7.95 -9.65
N TRP A 83 -5.50 -9.15 -10.10
CA TRP A 83 -5.47 -9.51 -11.53
C TRP A 83 -6.40 -10.69 -11.85
N THR A 84 -7.63 -10.38 -12.26
CA THR A 84 -8.68 -11.35 -12.59
C THR A 84 -8.46 -12.07 -13.91
N ASP A 85 -7.65 -11.50 -14.82
CA ASP A 85 -7.33 -12.12 -16.11
C ASP A 85 -6.43 -13.36 -15.97
N VAL A 86 -5.91 -13.59 -14.76
CA VAL A 86 -4.93 -14.63 -14.44
C VAL A 86 -5.50 -15.72 -13.54
N SER A 87 -6.41 -15.37 -12.64
CA SER A 87 -6.98 -16.28 -11.66
C SER A 87 -8.43 -15.93 -11.37
N ASP A 88 -9.20 -16.96 -11.03
CA ASP A 88 -10.58 -16.79 -10.57
C ASP A 88 -10.56 -16.20 -9.14
N ASN A 89 -11.03 -14.95 -9.03
CA ASN A 89 -11.26 -14.24 -7.76
C ASN A 89 -10.00 -13.94 -6.91
N PRO A 90 -9.01 -13.21 -7.45
CA PRO A 90 -7.87 -12.74 -6.67
C PRO A 90 -8.32 -11.79 -5.55
N ILE A 91 -7.84 -11.94 -4.31
CA ILE A 91 -8.31 -11.13 -3.17
C ILE A 91 -7.13 -10.48 -2.44
N ILE A 92 -7.31 -9.20 -2.07
CA ILE A 92 -6.47 -8.55 -1.06
C ILE A 92 -7.35 -8.16 0.13
N THR A 93 -6.96 -8.58 1.32
CA THR A 93 -7.62 -8.19 2.57
C THR A 93 -6.63 -7.49 3.49
N ILE A 94 -6.97 -6.27 3.90
CA ILE A 94 -6.15 -5.43 4.79
C ILE A 94 -6.98 -5.16 6.05
N GLY A 95 -6.40 -5.44 7.22
CA GLY A 95 -7.01 -5.17 8.52
C GLY A 95 -7.07 -3.68 8.86
N ASN A 96 -7.13 -3.39 10.16
CA ASN A 96 -7.30 -2.03 10.69
C ASN A 96 -5.98 -1.37 11.03
N ASN A 97 -5.97 -0.03 11.11
CA ASN A 97 -4.87 0.79 11.59
C ASN A 97 -3.54 0.56 10.84
N CYS A 98 -3.61 0.31 9.52
CA CYS A 98 -2.42 0.06 8.71
C CYS A 98 -1.91 1.36 8.06
N LEU A 99 -0.59 1.55 8.02
CA LEU A 99 0.06 2.64 7.30
C LEU A 99 0.96 2.08 6.20
N PHE A 100 0.55 2.34 4.95
CA PHE A 100 1.33 2.07 3.75
C PHE A 100 2.01 3.36 3.31
N ARG A 101 3.33 3.42 3.46
CA ARG A 101 4.13 4.60 3.11
C ARG A 101 4.31 4.71 1.59
N ARG A 102 4.86 5.85 1.16
CA ARG A 102 5.02 6.19 -0.27
C ARG A 102 5.56 5.05 -1.10
N ASP A 103 5.02 4.92 -2.31
CA ASP A 103 5.45 3.98 -3.35
C ASP A 103 5.30 2.50 -2.95
N ALA A 104 4.49 2.17 -1.93
CA ALA A 104 4.13 0.78 -1.64
C ALA A 104 3.45 0.13 -2.85
N HIS A 105 3.84 -1.10 -3.16
CA HIS A 105 3.33 -1.89 -4.27
C HIS A 105 2.84 -3.24 -3.75
N ILE A 106 1.51 -3.42 -3.76
CA ILE A 106 0.84 -4.66 -3.37
C ILE A 106 0.08 -5.19 -4.58
N THR A 107 0.46 -6.35 -5.09
CA THR A 107 -0.15 -6.95 -6.27
C THR A 107 -0.45 -8.42 -6.05
N ALA A 108 -1.70 -8.81 -6.29
CA ALA A 108 -2.18 -10.17 -6.08
C ALA A 108 -2.75 -10.77 -7.36
N VAL A 109 -2.39 -12.03 -7.63
CA VAL A 109 -3.06 -12.89 -8.61
C VAL A 109 -3.85 -14.01 -7.93
N HIS A 110 -3.71 -14.25 -6.63
CA HIS A 110 -4.58 -15.18 -5.90
C HIS A 110 -5.00 -14.63 -4.54
N LYS A 111 -4.08 -14.50 -3.57
CA LYS A 111 -4.46 -14.02 -2.23
C LYS A 111 -3.31 -13.38 -1.45
N ILE A 112 -3.58 -12.17 -0.97
CA ILE A 112 -2.75 -11.48 0.04
C ILE A 112 -3.63 -11.09 1.22
N THR A 113 -3.21 -11.47 2.43
CA THR A 113 -3.89 -11.09 3.68
C THR A 113 -2.92 -10.34 4.59
N ILE A 114 -3.34 -9.17 5.06
CA ILE A 114 -2.60 -8.31 5.96
C ILE A 114 -3.44 -8.08 7.21
N GLY A 115 -2.88 -8.37 8.38
CA GLY A 115 -3.50 -8.16 9.68
C GLY A 115 -3.64 -6.68 10.05
N ASN A 116 -3.75 -6.42 11.34
CA ASN A 116 -3.93 -5.09 11.92
C ASN A 116 -2.60 -4.46 12.31
N ASN A 117 -2.58 -3.14 12.43
CA ASN A 117 -1.44 -2.36 12.94
C ASN A 117 -0.15 -2.58 12.14
N LEU A 118 -0.25 -2.81 10.82
CA LEU A 118 0.91 -2.87 9.93
C LEU A 118 1.50 -1.46 9.76
N LEU A 119 2.81 -1.35 9.83
CA LEU A 119 3.55 -0.18 9.36
C LEU A 119 4.57 -0.60 8.30
N THR A 120 4.45 -0.05 7.09
CA THR A 120 5.51 -0.19 6.08
C THR A 120 6.45 1.00 6.08
N GLY A 121 7.66 0.79 5.57
CA GLY A 121 8.52 1.84 5.05
C GLY A 121 8.12 2.19 3.61
N THR A 122 8.84 3.13 3.00
CA THR A 122 8.62 3.52 1.60
C THR A 122 9.09 2.42 0.64
N ASN A 123 8.47 2.33 -0.53
CA ASN A 123 8.88 1.43 -1.62
C ASN A 123 8.92 -0.05 -1.19
N VAL A 124 7.94 -0.48 -0.40
CA VAL A 124 7.76 -1.89 -0.02
C VAL A 124 6.99 -2.61 -1.11
N PHE A 125 7.49 -3.76 -1.55
CA PHE A 125 6.85 -4.62 -2.54
C PHE A 125 6.33 -5.91 -1.88
N ILE A 126 5.06 -6.24 -2.14
CA ILE A 126 4.37 -7.41 -1.61
C ILE A 126 3.64 -8.09 -2.77
N THR A 127 3.96 -9.35 -3.05
CA THR A 127 3.34 -10.07 -4.17
C THR A 127 3.18 -11.56 -3.93
N ASP A 128 2.12 -12.15 -4.46
CA ASP A 128 2.00 -13.59 -4.65
C ASP A 128 2.26 -14.05 -6.09
N ASN A 129 2.54 -13.11 -7.01
CA ASN A 129 2.65 -13.32 -8.45
C ASN A 129 4.04 -13.83 -8.86
N SER A 130 4.09 -14.65 -9.91
CA SER A 130 5.32 -15.06 -10.60
C SER A 130 5.06 -15.30 -12.10
N HIS A 131 6.06 -15.03 -12.95
CA HIS A 131 6.03 -15.39 -14.38
C HIS A 131 6.47 -16.85 -14.57
N GLY A 132 5.55 -17.77 -14.35
CA GLY A 132 5.76 -19.21 -14.42
C GLY A 132 6.48 -19.79 -13.20
N PHE A 133 6.75 -21.09 -13.29
CA PHE A 133 7.49 -21.85 -12.29
C PHE A 133 9.01 -21.72 -12.52
N THR A 134 9.80 -22.36 -11.66
CA THR A 134 11.27 -22.40 -11.74
C THR A 134 11.78 -23.79 -12.12
N ASP A 135 10.92 -24.63 -12.67
CA ASP A 135 11.33 -25.90 -13.26
C ASP A 135 11.96 -25.68 -14.66
N LYS A 136 12.69 -26.68 -15.15
CA LYS A 136 13.44 -26.56 -16.41
C LYS A 136 12.55 -26.13 -17.59
N SER A 137 11.33 -26.65 -17.71
CA SER A 137 10.45 -26.33 -18.84
C SER A 137 10.04 -24.85 -18.85
N SER A 138 9.68 -24.31 -17.68
CA SER A 138 9.40 -22.88 -17.52
C SER A 138 10.62 -22.01 -17.84
N LEU A 139 11.82 -22.44 -17.44
CA LEU A 139 13.05 -21.67 -17.63
C LEU A 139 13.53 -21.58 -19.09
N GLU A 140 13.17 -22.57 -19.92
CA GLU A 140 13.47 -22.58 -21.36
C GLU A 140 12.52 -21.66 -22.17
N GLU A 141 11.38 -21.27 -21.59
CA GLU A 141 10.45 -20.32 -22.19
C GLU A 141 10.83 -18.86 -21.89
N ALA A 142 10.65 -17.96 -22.85
CA ALA A 142 10.87 -16.53 -22.64
C ALA A 142 9.89 -15.99 -21.56
N PRO A 143 10.35 -15.20 -20.55
CA PRO A 143 9.51 -14.76 -19.44
C PRO A 143 8.18 -14.09 -19.84
N LEU A 144 8.16 -13.34 -20.95
CA LEU A 144 6.95 -12.69 -21.46
C LEU A 144 5.86 -13.67 -21.92
N LYS A 145 6.25 -14.90 -22.30
CA LYS A 145 5.31 -15.95 -22.75
C LYS A 145 4.84 -16.84 -21.62
N ARG A 146 5.54 -16.81 -20.47
CA ARG A 146 5.19 -17.64 -19.32
C ARG A 146 3.86 -17.17 -18.72
N PRO A 147 2.99 -18.09 -18.28
CA PRO A 147 1.78 -17.71 -17.59
C PRO A 147 2.12 -16.98 -16.29
N ILE A 148 1.32 -15.98 -15.93
CA ILE A 148 1.35 -15.42 -14.58
C ILE A 148 0.67 -16.44 -13.67
N ILE A 149 1.30 -16.77 -12.54
CA ILE A 149 0.78 -17.73 -11.58
C ILE A 149 0.99 -17.22 -10.15
N SER A 150 0.21 -17.72 -9.20
CA SER A 150 0.56 -17.61 -7.79
C SER A 150 1.55 -18.72 -7.41
N LYS A 151 2.59 -18.38 -6.66
CA LYS A 151 3.49 -19.36 -6.01
C LYS A 151 3.11 -19.64 -4.55
N GLY A 152 1.93 -19.19 -4.14
CA GLY A 152 1.36 -19.37 -2.82
C GLY A 152 0.94 -18.04 -2.21
N ASP A 153 -0.08 -18.09 -1.35
CA ASP A 153 -0.62 -16.92 -0.67
C ASP A 153 0.43 -16.20 0.17
N VAL A 154 0.31 -14.87 0.26
CA VAL A 154 1.08 -14.07 1.22
C VAL A 154 0.22 -13.72 2.42
N LYS A 155 0.73 -13.97 3.62
CA LYS A 155 0.06 -13.66 4.88
C LYS A 155 0.97 -12.82 5.78
N ILE A 156 0.51 -11.64 6.17
CA ILE A 156 1.20 -10.76 7.10
C ILE A 156 0.34 -10.65 8.36
N GLY A 157 0.93 -10.99 9.50
CA GLY A 157 0.26 -10.97 10.80
C GLY A 157 0.00 -9.55 11.33
N ASP A 158 -0.50 -9.50 12.57
CA ASP A 158 -0.74 -8.26 13.29
C ASP A 158 0.57 -7.63 13.82
N ASN A 159 0.59 -6.31 13.99
CA ASN A 159 1.68 -5.56 14.63
C ASN A 159 3.04 -5.73 13.92
N VAL A 160 3.04 -5.92 12.60
CA VAL A 160 4.27 -6.08 11.81
C VAL A 160 4.83 -4.71 11.43
N TRP A 161 6.15 -4.56 11.50
CA TRP A 161 6.88 -3.40 10.98
C TRP A 161 7.81 -3.83 9.84
N ILE A 162 7.62 -3.22 8.66
CA ILE A 162 8.41 -3.50 7.46
C ILE A 162 9.25 -2.25 7.15
N GLY A 163 10.57 -2.40 7.00
CA GLY A 163 11.47 -1.31 6.65
C GLY A 163 11.31 -0.82 5.20
N ASN A 164 12.03 0.25 4.84
CA ASN A 164 12.03 0.78 3.46
C ASN A 164 12.62 -0.25 2.48
N ASN A 165 12.14 -0.26 1.23
CA ASN A 165 12.66 -1.10 0.14
C ASN A 165 12.62 -2.61 0.41
N VAL A 166 11.73 -3.09 1.27
CA VAL A 166 11.57 -4.52 1.51
C VAL A 166 10.77 -5.17 0.38
N CYS A 167 11.20 -6.36 -0.03
CA CYS A 167 10.48 -7.21 -0.96
C CYS A 167 9.98 -8.47 -0.24
N ILE A 168 8.66 -8.71 -0.28
CA ILE A 168 8.02 -9.94 0.23
C ILE A 168 7.60 -10.77 -0.97
N LEU A 169 8.23 -11.94 -1.11
CA LEU A 169 7.99 -12.85 -2.22
C LEU A 169 6.73 -13.72 -2.01
N PRO A 170 6.30 -14.45 -3.06
CA PRO A 170 5.13 -15.33 -2.97
C PRO A 170 5.27 -16.47 -1.95
N GLY A 171 4.13 -16.92 -1.42
CA GLY A 171 4.05 -18.10 -0.55
C GLY A 171 4.55 -17.87 0.89
N ILE A 172 4.74 -16.61 1.28
CA ILE A 172 5.37 -16.25 2.55
C ILE A 172 4.34 -15.90 3.62
N THR A 173 4.55 -16.45 4.82
CA THR A 173 3.86 -16.03 6.04
C THR A 173 4.82 -15.26 6.94
N ILE A 174 4.46 -14.02 7.28
CA ILE A 174 5.14 -13.20 8.30
C ILE A 174 4.28 -13.24 9.56
N GLY A 175 4.82 -13.82 10.63
CA GLY A 175 4.12 -13.92 11.92
C GLY A 175 3.85 -12.56 12.58
N ASN A 176 2.98 -12.58 13.59
CA ASN A 176 2.64 -11.38 14.35
C ASN A 176 3.87 -10.76 15.02
N GLY A 177 3.92 -9.43 15.09
CA GLY A 177 4.97 -8.70 15.80
C GLY A 177 6.34 -8.73 15.14
N CYS A 178 6.47 -9.22 13.91
CA CYS A 178 7.74 -9.24 13.21
C CYS A 178 8.24 -7.84 12.83
N VAL A 179 9.57 -7.69 12.83
CA VAL A 179 10.25 -6.52 12.29
C VAL A 179 11.15 -6.95 11.14
N ILE A 180 10.97 -6.35 9.96
CA ILE A 180 11.79 -6.62 8.79
C ILE A 180 12.66 -5.40 8.50
N GLY A 181 13.98 -5.56 8.57
CA GLY A 181 14.94 -4.50 8.31
C GLY A 181 14.84 -3.95 6.88
N ALA A 182 15.24 -2.69 6.69
CA ALA A 182 15.23 -2.06 5.38
C ALA A 182 16.12 -2.80 4.36
N ASN A 183 15.77 -2.68 3.06
CA ASN A 183 16.42 -3.35 1.92
C ASN A 183 16.46 -4.89 2.01
N SER A 184 15.53 -5.50 2.74
CA SER A 184 15.48 -6.96 2.88
C SER A 184 14.64 -7.65 1.80
N VAL A 185 14.99 -8.88 1.45
CA VAL A 185 14.21 -9.74 0.52
C VAL A 185 13.76 -10.97 1.28
N VAL A 186 12.47 -11.05 1.62
CA VAL A 186 11.88 -12.15 2.37
C VAL A 186 11.56 -13.29 1.41
N THR A 187 12.39 -14.33 1.45
CA THR A 187 12.30 -15.52 0.58
C THR A 187 11.72 -16.74 1.30
N HIS A 188 11.49 -16.66 2.60
CA HIS A 188 10.93 -17.71 3.44
C HIS A 188 10.08 -17.12 4.58
N SER A 189 9.15 -17.91 5.11
CA SER A 189 8.25 -17.48 6.19
C SER A 189 9.02 -17.16 7.46
N LEU A 190 8.59 -16.10 8.16
CA LEU A 190 9.19 -15.63 9.41
C LEU A 190 8.27 -15.95 10.59
N PRO A 191 8.76 -16.60 11.66
CA PRO A 191 7.96 -16.90 12.83
C PRO A 191 7.58 -15.60 13.58
N PRO A 192 6.47 -15.60 14.35
CA PRO A 192 6.07 -14.44 15.14
C PRO A 192 7.19 -13.90 16.04
N TYR A 193 7.18 -12.59 16.27
CA TYR A 193 8.07 -11.86 17.16
C TYR A 193 9.56 -11.94 16.80
N SER A 194 9.88 -12.18 15.52
CA SER A 194 11.25 -12.18 15.03
C SER A 194 11.64 -10.84 14.41
N VAL A 195 12.92 -10.50 14.52
CA VAL A 195 13.57 -9.42 13.77
C VAL A 195 14.41 -10.04 12.68
N ALA A 196 14.09 -9.77 11.41
CA ALA A 196 14.82 -10.32 10.27
C ALA A 196 15.40 -9.21 9.39
N GLY A 197 16.48 -9.51 8.67
CA GLY A 197 17.07 -8.58 7.71
C GLY A 197 18.01 -9.24 6.72
N GLY A 198 18.24 -8.58 5.58
CA GLY A 198 19.15 -9.05 4.52
C GLY A 198 18.45 -9.52 3.25
N ALA A 199 19.23 -9.97 2.27
CA ALA A 199 18.75 -10.52 1.01
C ALA A 199 19.53 -11.79 0.65
N PRO A 200 19.03 -13.00 1.00
CA PRO A 200 17.75 -13.27 1.66
C PRO A 200 17.70 -12.74 3.09
N ALA A 201 16.49 -12.43 3.56
CA ALA A 201 16.25 -11.95 4.92
C ALA A 201 16.42 -13.11 5.90
N GLU A 202 17.34 -12.99 6.85
CA GLU A 202 17.60 -13.99 7.89
C GLU A 202 17.16 -13.45 9.26
N ILE A 203 16.73 -14.33 10.15
CA ILE A 203 16.39 -13.95 11.53
C ILE A 203 17.67 -13.52 12.25
N ILE A 204 17.63 -12.31 12.82
CA ILE A 204 18.71 -11.71 13.60
C ILE A 204 18.50 -11.99 15.09
N LYS A 205 17.25 -11.91 15.58
CA LYS A 205 16.85 -12.21 16.96
C LYS A 205 15.34 -12.34 17.11
#